data_AF-A0A8J9S8A3-F1
#
_entry.id   AF-A0A8J9S8A3-F1
#
_cell.length_a   1.000
_cell.length_b   1.000
_cell.length_c   1.000
_cell.angle_alpha   90.00
_cell.angle_beta   90.00
_cell.angle_gamma   90.00
#
_symmetry.space_group_name_H-M   'P 1'
#
loop_
_entity.id
_entity.type
_entity.pdbx_description
1 polymer ?
#
loop_
_entity_poly.entity_id
_entity_poly.type
_entity_poly.pdbx_seq_one_letter_code
_entity_poly.pdbx_strand_id
1 'polypeptide(L)'
;MADVANILKCAYSVGLLIFSTIIIMGLIFNEETKLSSDVHSAVAFIAIWVGVLWLTMVEGGQGSLVGLAPVNGELYKDSHPIAYKCTSIAHKGDNLDRYLLGRQFMVVLTVFTINISGGPLKDAELWGFPSVLTNMFLGSGLAMILFTAMIGQLNSQVNASLCMLDYINNYFALFTFWVAMAIEFSGLLHASYLVQMLVAALSGKKIESNEEPRNGLQNLFFWSRCLVSLAILAYCFAVTLAALFDGKTTMWEGVPSAVAVIVFFLLMSVVGLLEGMQIAFFAVAKIPKAERGDSVFAKKTCELLFKGEGNNLPGFMIGRQLCVVSCMFFIARVTSVEIAEGEENIFGVSDGVQKLFDTGLLGAIITTIVASISWQLVASAFPIAFLSNPFTYIFLRICLLLEAIGICSGAWVLAAIHKKIAGFQRDEVYIGTAEERAAKNMSDNTEQLHLGAGHLVKLPGFAEHAPPALKALMETNPSVAVYLNSIHDMETGKGNKGQESETETE
;
A
#
# COMPACT_ATOMS: atom_id res chain seq x y z
N MET A 1 -5.58 28.05 -20.43
CA MET A 1 -4.77 26.97 -21.05
C MET A 1 -4.62 25.75 -20.15
N ALA A 2 -4.37 25.89 -18.85
CA ALA A 2 -4.28 24.75 -17.91
C ALA A 2 -5.57 23.89 -17.84
N ASP A 3 -6.76 24.50 -17.85
CA ASP A 3 -8.02 23.75 -17.79
C ASP A 3 -8.30 22.94 -19.06
N VAL A 4 -7.97 23.47 -20.25
CA VAL A 4 -8.20 22.76 -21.51
C VAL A 4 -7.30 21.52 -21.62
N ALA A 5 -6.03 21.64 -21.22
CA ALA A 5 -5.12 20.50 -21.20
C ALA A 5 -5.60 19.40 -20.24
N ASN A 6 -6.08 19.76 -19.06
CA ASN A 6 -6.64 18.80 -18.10
C ASN A 6 -7.92 18.13 -18.61
N ILE A 7 -8.83 18.88 -19.24
CA ILE A 7 -10.04 18.32 -19.85
C ILE A 7 -9.69 17.32 -20.95
N LEU A 8 -8.75 17.67 -21.84
CA LEU A 8 -8.29 16.78 -22.90
C LEU A 8 -7.63 15.52 -22.33
N LYS A 9 -6.80 15.66 -21.28
CA LYS A 9 -6.16 14.55 -20.55
C LYS A 9 -7.20 13.58 -20.01
N CYS A 10 -8.22 14.10 -19.33
CA CYS A 10 -9.32 13.30 -18.78
C CYS A 10 -10.17 12.65 -19.87
N ALA A 11 -10.52 13.38 -20.94
CA ALA A 11 -11.31 12.85 -22.05
C ALA A 11 -10.58 11.71 -22.78
N TYR A 12 -9.28 11.88 -23.07
CA TYR A 12 -8.43 10.85 -23.65
C TYR A 12 -8.39 9.59 -22.79
N SER A 13 -8.11 9.74 -21.50
CA SER A 13 -8.00 8.62 -20.57
C SER A 13 -9.33 7.89 -20.36
N VAL A 14 -10.45 8.62 -20.28
CA VAL A 14 -11.80 8.01 -20.25
C VAL A 14 -12.09 7.26 -21.55
N GLY A 15 -11.73 7.83 -22.71
CA GLY A 15 -11.85 7.15 -24.00
C GLY A 15 -11.07 5.83 -24.05
N LEU A 16 -9.82 5.84 -23.58
CA LEU A 16 -9.01 4.62 -23.45
C LEU A 16 -9.64 3.59 -22.51
N LEU A 17 -10.19 4.04 -21.39
CA LEU A 17 -10.85 3.15 -20.43
C LEU A 17 -12.11 2.51 -21.03
N ILE A 18 -12.96 3.31 -21.68
CA ILE A 18 -14.18 2.81 -22.34
C ILE A 18 -13.78 1.78 -23.40
N PHE A 19 -12.80 2.10 -24.24
CA PHE A 19 -12.30 1.19 -25.26
C PHE A 19 -11.74 -0.10 -24.66
N SER A 20 -10.94 -0.01 -23.59
CA SER A 20 -10.40 -1.18 -22.87
C SER A 20 -11.51 -2.04 -22.27
N THR A 21 -12.54 -1.42 -21.70
CA THR A 21 -13.71 -2.12 -21.15
C THR A 21 -14.45 -2.86 -22.25
N ILE A 22 -14.69 -2.22 -23.40
CA ILE A 22 -15.34 -2.84 -24.56
C ILE A 22 -14.54 -4.04 -25.07
N ILE A 23 -13.21 -3.92 -25.18
CA ILE A 23 -12.33 -5.03 -25.58
C ILE A 23 -12.48 -6.20 -24.62
N ILE A 24 -12.39 -5.97 -23.31
CA ILE A 24 -12.46 -7.03 -22.31
C ILE A 24 -13.83 -7.72 -22.34
N MET A 25 -14.92 -6.96 -22.45
CA MET A 25 -16.25 -7.55 -22.61
C MET A 25 -16.34 -8.36 -23.92
N GLY A 26 -15.77 -7.86 -25.01
CA GLY A 26 -15.68 -8.57 -26.29
C GLY A 26 -14.94 -9.90 -26.18
N LEU A 27 -13.79 -9.93 -25.49
CA LEU A 27 -13.04 -11.15 -25.22
C LEU A 27 -13.87 -12.17 -24.44
N ILE A 28 -14.55 -11.73 -23.37
CA ILE A 28 -15.40 -12.60 -22.54
C ILE A 28 -16.52 -13.24 -23.37
N PHE A 29 -17.24 -12.46 -24.17
CA PHE A 29 -18.38 -12.95 -24.93
C PHE A 29 -18.01 -13.70 -26.21
N ASN A 30 -16.76 -13.57 -26.68
CA ASN A 30 -16.20 -14.40 -27.74
C ASN A 30 -15.48 -15.65 -27.20
N GLU A 31 -15.53 -15.89 -25.88
CA GLU A 31 -14.89 -17.04 -25.23
C GLU A 31 -13.33 -17.02 -25.31
N GLU A 32 -12.74 -15.86 -25.53
CA GLU A 32 -11.29 -15.62 -25.71
C GLU A 32 -10.54 -15.32 -24.40
N THR A 33 -11.14 -15.63 -23.25
CA THR A 33 -10.52 -15.55 -21.92
C THR A 33 -10.53 -16.92 -21.25
N LYS A 34 -9.59 -17.16 -20.33
CA LYS A 34 -9.45 -18.47 -19.69
C LYS A 34 -10.73 -18.94 -18.99
N LEU A 35 -11.41 -18.06 -18.27
CA LEU A 35 -12.63 -18.43 -17.59
C LEU A 35 -13.80 -18.62 -18.57
N SER A 36 -13.94 -17.75 -19.58
CA SER A 36 -15.02 -17.89 -20.57
C SER A 36 -14.86 -19.07 -21.52
N SER A 37 -13.62 -19.55 -21.75
CA SER A 37 -13.37 -20.75 -22.55
C SER A 37 -13.69 -22.03 -21.78
N ASP A 38 -13.54 -22.01 -20.46
CA ASP A 38 -13.72 -23.17 -19.59
C ASP A 38 -15.16 -23.25 -19.02
N VAL A 39 -15.83 -22.11 -18.84
CA VAL A 39 -17.21 -21.99 -18.35
C VAL A 39 -18.02 -20.92 -19.10
N HIS A 40 -19.32 -20.87 -18.88
CA HIS A 40 -20.22 -19.91 -19.53
C HIS A 40 -19.77 -18.43 -19.37
N SER A 41 -19.71 -17.65 -20.45
CA SER A 41 -19.24 -16.24 -20.45
C SER A 41 -19.90 -15.34 -19.41
N ALA A 42 -21.19 -15.58 -19.10
CA ALA A 42 -21.88 -14.85 -18.02
C ALA A 42 -21.20 -15.00 -16.65
N VAL A 43 -20.60 -16.16 -16.35
CA VAL A 43 -19.84 -16.38 -15.11
C VAL A 43 -18.58 -15.53 -15.12
N ALA A 44 -17.84 -15.50 -16.23
CA ALA A 44 -16.66 -14.66 -16.39
C ALA A 44 -17.00 -13.16 -16.28
N PHE A 45 -18.12 -12.74 -16.89
CA PHE A 45 -18.65 -11.38 -16.76
C PHE A 45 -18.98 -11.01 -15.31
N ILE A 46 -19.66 -11.88 -14.58
CA ILE A 46 -19.99 -11.62 -13.16
C ILE A 46 -18.70 -11.59 -12.33
N ALA A 47 -17.80 -12.56 -12.53
CA ALA A 47 -16.56 -12.69 -11.78
C ALA A 47 -15.67 -11.45 -11.94
N ILE A 48 -15.53 -10.92 -13.16
CA ILE A 48 -14.69 -9.73 -13.39
C ILE A 48 -15.27 -8.49 -12.71
N TRP A 49 -16.58 -8.24 -12.81
CA TRP A 49 -17.20 -7.07 -12.19
C TRP A 49 -17.24 -7.16 -10.67
N VAL A 50 -17.55 -8.33 -10.11
CA VAL A 50 -17.47 -8.56 -8.66
C VAL A 50 -16.03 -8.37 -8.18
N GLY A 51 -15.05 -8.92 -8.90
CA GLY A 51 -13.64 -8.78 -8.58
C GLY A 51 -13.20 -7.31 -8.55
N VAL A 52 -13.49 -6.55 -9.62
CA VAL A 52 -13.10 -5.14 -9.70
C VAL A 52 -13.82 -4.29 -8.65
N LEU A 53 -15.11 -4.51 -8.42
CA LEU A 53 -15.86 -3.79 -7.38
C LEU A 53 -15.30 -4.08 -5.98
N TRP A 54 -14.94 -5.34 -5.70
CA TRP A 54 -14.31 -5.69 -4.42
C TRP A 54 -12.94 -5.07 -4.27
N LEU A 55 -12.14 -5.08 -5.34
CA LEU A 55 -10.84 -4.43 -5.35
C LEU A 55 -10.93 -2.94 -4.97
N THR A 56 -12.01 -2.25 -5.38
CA THR A 56 -12.19 -0.83 -5.00
C THR A 56 -12.21 -0.65 -3.49
N MET A 57 -12.97 -1.51 -2.79
CA MET A 57 -13.12 -1.46 -1.34
C MET A 57 -11.85 -1.91 -0.63
N VAL A 58 -11.11 -2.88 -1.17
CA VAL A 58 -9.83 -3.32 -0.60
C VAL A 58 -8.80 -2.19 -0.62
N GLU A 59 -8.72 -1.47 -1.74
CA GLU A 59 -7.74 -0.39 -1.93
C GLU A 59 -8.11 0.91 -1.20
N GLY A 60 -9.35 1.37 -1.35
CA GLY A 60 -9.83 2.57 -0.67
C GLY A 60 -10.00 2.35 0.83
N GLY A 61 -10.39 1.14 1.25
CA GLY A 61 -10.48 0.72 2.65
C GLY A 61 -9.12 0.74 3.35
N GLN A 62 -8.06 0.26 2.68
CA GLN A 62 -6.70 0.35 3.20
C GLN A 62 -6.29 1.80 3.47
N GLY A 63 -6.41 2.67 2.45
CA GLY A 63 -6.02 4.08 2.59
C GLY A 63 -6.77 4.76 3.73
N SER A 64 -8.06 4.48 3.86
CA SER A 64 -8.91 5.04 4.89
C SER A 64 -8.57 4.54 6.29
N LEU A 65 -8.40 3.22 6.47
CA LEU A 65 -8.06 2.65 7.78
C LEU A 65 -6.66 3.08 8.24
N VAL A 66 -5.69 3.16 7.34
CA VAL A 66 -4.35 3.66 7.69
C VAL A 66 -4.37 5.15 7.99
N GLY A 67 -5.04 5.96 7.16
CA GLY A 67 -5.06 7.41 7.33
C GLY A 67 -5.90 7.91 8.51
N LEU A 68 -6.87 7.12 8.96
CA LEU A 68 -7.68 7.43 10.14
C LEU A 68 -7.08 6.93 11.45
N ALA A 69 -6.00 6.13 11.43
CA ALA A 69 -5.33 5.65 12.64
C ALA A 69 -4.91 6.78 13.62
N PRO A 70 -4.48 7.98 13.18
CA PRO A 70 -4.16 9.06 14.12
C PRO A 70 -5.40 9.74 14.71
N VAL A 71 -6.57 9.58 14.10
CA VAL A 71 -7.75 10.40 14.39
C VAL A 71 -8.51 9.82 15.57
N ASN A 72 -8.95 10.68 16.48
CA ASN A 72 -9.84 10.25 17.57
C ASN A 72 -11.21 9.78 17.02
N GLY A 73 -11.50 8.49 17.24
CA GLY A 73 -12.75 7.85 16.80
C GLY A 73 -14.03 8.50 17.31
N GLU A 74 -14.01 9.08 18.51
CA GLU A 74 -15.21 9.67 19.12
C GLU A 74 -15.72 10.90 18.34
N LEU A 75 -14.87 11.53 17.51
CA LEU A 75 -15.24 12.71 16.72
C LEU A 75 -16.26 12.44 15.61
N TYR A 76 -16.30 11.19 15.14
CA TYR A 76 -17.15 10.79 14.02
C TYR A 76 -18.04 9.60 14.36
N LYS A 77 -18.15 9.25 15.65
CA LYS A 77 -18.97 8.14 16.14
C LYS A 77 -20.44 8.26 15.76
N ASP A 78 -21.01 9.45 15.95
CA ASP A 78 -22.42 9.71 15.67
C ASP A 78 -22.68 9.99 14.19
N SER A 79 -21.74 10.65 13.51
CA SER A 79 -21.88 10.99 12.09
C SER A 79 -21.59 9.80 11.16
N HIS A 80 -20.64 8.94 11.54
CA HIS A 80 -20.17 7.80 10.73
C HIS A 80 -20.08 6.51 11.58
N PRO A 81 -21.21 5.95 12.03
CA PRO A 81 -21.22 4.83 12.98
C PRO A 81 -20.56 3.56 12.43
N ILE A 82 -20.62 3.31 11.11
CA ILE A 82 -19.98 2.14 10.51
C ILE A 82 -18.48 2.35 10.36
N ALA A 83 -18.04 3.56 9.98
CA ALA A 83 -16.62 3.91 9.97
C ALA A 83 -16.03 3.82 11.39
N TYR A 84 -16.74 4.31 12.41
CA TYR A 84 -16.36 4.17 13.82
C TYR A 84 -16.26 2.71 14.23
N LYS A 85 -17.23 1.87 13.86
CA LYS A 85 -17.16 0.42 14.14
C LYS A 85 -15.97 -0.23 13.45
N CYS A 86 -15.67 0.14 12.21
CA CYS A 86 -14.54 -0.42 11.46
C CYS A 86 -13.20 -0.01 12.10
N THR A 87 -13.02 1.29 12.36
CA THR A 87 -11.80 1.87 12.94
C THR A 87 -11.57 1.45 14.39
N SER A 88 -12.60 1.41 15.24
CA SER A 88 -12.49 0.93 16.63
C SER A 88 -12.00 -0.51 16.75
N ILE A 89 -12.24 -1.35 15.73
CA ILE A 89 -11.72 -2.72 15.68
C ILE A 89 -10.33 -2.73 15.04
N ALA A 90 -10.17 -2.05 13.90
CA ALA A 90 -8.92 -2.01 13.14
C ALA A 90 -7.76 -1.38 13.92
N HIS A 91 -8.03 -0.35 14.72
CA HIS A 91 -7.01 0.39 15.48
C HIS A 91 -6.82 -0.13 16.91
N LYS A 92 -7.44 -1.26 17.25
CA LYS A 92 -7.23 -1.92 18.54
C LYS A 92 -6.07 -2.90 18.46
N GLY A 93 -5.09 -2.76 19.33
CA GLY A 93 -3.92 -3.65 19.37
C GLY A 93 -3.17 -3.62 18.04
N ASP A 94 -2.83 -4.80 17.53
CA ASP A 94 -2.09 -4.94 16.26
C ASP A 94 -3.02 -5.27 15.08
N ASN A 95 -4.32 -4.98 15.19
CA ASN A 95 -5.31 -5.37 14.17
C ASN A 95 -5.11 -4.67 12.81
N LEU A 96 -4.54 -3.47 12.78
CA LEU A 96 -4.28 -2.76 11.53
C LEU A 96 -3.24 -3.51 10.69
N ASP A 97 -2.16 -3.96 11.32
CA ASP A 97 -1.11 -4.75 10.68
C ASP A 97 -1.66 -6.12 10.22
N ARG A 98 -2.51 -6.76 11.03
CA ARG A 98 -3.24 -7.98 10.64
C ARG A 98 -4.12 -7.77 9.41
N TYR A 99 -4.88 -6.68 9.41
CA TYR A 99 -5.71 -6.30 8.27
C TYR A 99 -4.85 -6.07 7.02
N LEU A 100 -3.72 -5.34 7.12
CA LEU A 100 -2.81 -5.11 6.01
C LEU A 100 -2.28 -6.43 5.41
N LEU A 101 -1.97 -7.41 6.26
CA LEU A 101 -1.51 -8.72 5.82
C LEU A 101 -2.61 -9.51 5.13
N GLY A 102 -3.77 -9.62 5.77
CA GLY A 102 -4.92 -10.36 5.25
C GLY A 102 -5.47 -9.79 3.95
N ARG A 103 -5.57 -8.45 3.85
CA ARG A 103 -6.04 -7.79 2.62
C ARG A 103 -5.08 -8.03 1.46
N GLN A 104 -3.77 -8.14 1.69
CA GLN A 104 -2.82 -8.21 0.59
C GLN A 104 -2.97 -9.52 -0.17
N PHE A 105 -3.23 -10.62 0.54
CA PHE A 105 -3.60 -11.87 -0.13
C PHE A 105 -4.95 -11.78 -0.84
N MET A 106 -5.92 -11.05 -0.27
CA MET A 106 -7.18 -10.77 -0.96
C MET A 106 -6.96 -10.03 -2.28
N VAL A 107 -6.09 -9.00 -2.31
CA VAL A 107 -5.70 -8.31 -3.56
C VAL A 107 -5.19 -9.31 -4.59
N VAL A 108 -4.30 -10.23 -4.19
CA VAL A 108 -3.79 -11.27 -5.10
C VAL A 108 -4.91 -12.13 -5.67
N LEU A 109 -5.77 -12.68 -4.81
CA LEU A 109 -6.88 -13.53 -5.24
C LEU A 109 -7.82 -12.78 -6.18
N THR A 110 -8.19 -11.55 -5.82
CA THR A 110 -9.08 -10.72 -6.62
C THR A 110 -8.47 -10.37 -7.98
N VAL A 111 -7.21 -9.95 -8.02
CA VAL A 111 -6.50 -9.65 -9.27
C VAL A 111 -6.34 -10.91 -10.12
N PHE A 112 -6.08 -12.06 -9.51
CA PHE A 112 -6.03 -13.34 -10.23
C PHE A 112 -7.40 -13.68 -10.85
N THR A 113 -8.49 -13.56 -10.09
CA THR A 113 -9.85 -13.75 -10.60
C THR A 113 -10.16 -12.79 -11.74
N ILE A 114 -9.81 -11.51 -11.62
CA ILE A 114 -9.99 -10.52 -12.69
C ILE A 114 -9.20 -10.93 -13.94
N ASN A 115 -7.93 -11.35 -13.78
CA ASN A 115 -7.07 -11.74 -14.89
C ASN A 115 -7.55 -13.00 -15.61
N ILE A 116 -7.96 -14.04 -14.91
CA ILE A 116 -8.51 -15.24 -15.57
C ILE A 116 -9.87 -14.96 -16.24
N SER A 117 -10.61 -13.96 -15.74
CA SER A 117 -11.93 -13.61 -16.27
C SER A 117 -11.87 -12.68 -17.49
N GLY A 118 -10.90 -11.76 -17.56
CA GLY A 118 -10.82 -10.74 -18.61
C GLY A 118 -9.56 -10.77 -19.46
N GLY A 119 -8.52 -11.49 -19.02
CA GLY A 119 -7.25 -11.57 -19.71
C GLY A 119 -7.35 -12.39 -21.00
N PRO A 120 -6.75 -11.92 -22.11
CA PRO A 120 -6.78 -12.62 -23.38
C PRO A 120 -5.99 -13.93 -23.32
N LEU A 121 -6.45 -14.94 -24.05
CA LEU A 121 -5.64 -16.11 -24.40
C LEU A 121 -4.47 -15.71 -25.33
N LYS A 122 -3.43 -16.55 -25.42
CA LYS A 122 -2.16 -16.26 -26.14
C LYS A 122 -2.37 -15.82 -27.59
N ASP A 123 -3.38 -16.38 -28.26
CA ASP A 123 -3.70 -16.14 -29.66
C ASP A 123 -5.09 -15.52 -29.86
N ALA A 124 -5.60 -14.81 -28.84
CA ALA A 124 -6.93 -14.23 -28.87
C ALA A 124 -7.09 -13.21 -30.02
N GLU A 125 -8.09 -13.44 -30.88
CA GLU A 125 -8.47 -12.52 -31.94
C GLU A 125 -9.79 -11.82 -31.61
N LEU A 126 -9.82 -10.49 -31.80
CA LEU A 126 -11.02 -9.70 -31.53
C LEU A 126 -11.40 -8.85 -32.74
N TRP A 127 -12.59 -9.12 -33.30
CA TRP A 127 -13.25 -8.32 -34.35
C TRP A 127 -12.37 -7.93 -35.55
N GLY A 128 -11.41 -8.78 -35.92
CA GLY A 128 -10.47 -8.50 -37.01
C GLY A 128 -9.56 -7.31 -36.75
N PHE A 129 -9.22 -7.03 -35.48
CA PHE A 129 -8.32 -5.94 -35.13
C PHE A 129 -6.98 -6.04 -35.88
N PRO A 130 -6.44 -4.90 -36.35
CA PRO A 130 -5.09 -4.88 -36.91
C PRO A 130 -4.07 -5.28 -35.84
N SER A 131 -3.00 -5.94 -36.25
CA SER A 131 -1.96 -6.48 -35.36
C SER A 131 -1.39 -5.45 -34.38
N VAL A 132 -1.32 -4.17 -34.78
CA VAL A 132 -0.88 -3.07 -33.91
C VAL A 132 -1.80 -2.90 -32.70
N LEU A 133 -3.12 -2.93 -32.90
CA LEU A 133 -4.09 -2.81 -31.80
C LEU A 133 -4.10 -4.05 -30.92
N THR A 134 -4.04 -5.24 -31.52
CA THR A 134 -3.94 -6.52 -30.80
C THR A 134 -2.69 -6.54 -29.92
N ASN A 135 -1.51 -6.25 -30.47
CA ASN A 135 -0.26 -6.25 -29.72
C ASN A 135 -0.25 -5.18 -28.62
N MET A 136 -0.81 -4.00 -28.89
CA MET A 136 -0.84 -2.91 -27.92
C MET A 136 -1.81 -3.19 -26.77
N PHE A 137 -3.05 -3.58 -27.03
CA PHE A 137 -4.07 -3.68 -25.98
C PHE A 137 -4.16 -5.07 -25.34
N LEU A 138 -3.98 -6.13 -26.13
CA LEU A 138 -4.11 -7.52 -25.69
C LEU A 138 -2.72 -8.06 -25.33
N GLY A 139 -1.76 -8.00 -26.26
CA GLY A 139 -0.43 -8.58 -26.08
C GLY A 139 0.39 -7.94 -24.96
N SER A 140 0.31 -6.62 -24.78
CA SER A 140 0.97 -5.93 -23.66
C SER A 140 0.17 -6.00 -22.35
N GLY A 141 -1.11 -6.38 -22.40
CA GLY A 141 -2.04 -6.32 -21.28
C GLY A 141 -2.57 -4.92 -20.95
N LEU A 142 -2.30 -3.91 -21.78
CA LEU A 142 -2.71 -2.52 -21.52
C LEU A 142 -4.22 -2.37 -21.25
N ALA A 143 -5.08 -3.11 -21.96
CA ALA A 143 -6.52 -3.05 -21.72
C ALA A 143 -6.88 -3.45 -20.28
N MET A 144 -6.34 -4.59 -19.83
CA MET A 144 -6.54 -5.09 -18.46
C MET A 144 -5.94 -4.15 -17.42
N ILE A 145 -4.76 -3.60 -17.69
CA ILE A 145 -4.10 -2.64 -16.80
C ILE A 145 -4.99 -1.41 -16.60
N LEU A 146 -5.47 -0.79 -17.68
CA LEU A 146 -6.31 0.41 -17.59
C LEU A 146 -7.64 0.12 -16.89
N PHE A 147 -8.28 -0.99 -17.24
CA PHE A 147 -9.54 -1.42 -16.64
C PHE A 147 -9.38 -1.67 -15.13
N THR A 148 -8.48 -2.57 -14.74
CA THR A 148 -8.28 -2.95 -13.33
C THR A 148 -7.74 -1.78 -12.51
N ALA A 149 -6.77 -1.02 -13.02
CA ALA A 149 -6.21 0.10 -12.27
C ALA A 149 -7.25 1.21 -12.09
N MET A 150 -7.92 1.67 -13.15
CA MET A 150 -8.80 2.85 -13.06
C MET A 150 -10.13 2.54 -12.39
N ILE A 151 -10.76 1.41 -12.70
CA ILE A 151 -12.07 1.02 -12.13
C ILE A 151 -11.87 0.32 -10.79
N GLY A 152 -10.84 -0.51 -10.65
CA GLY A 152 -10.66 -1.36 -9.47
C GLY A 152 -9.85 -0.75 -8.34
N GLN A 153 -8.97 0.24 -8.59
CA GLN A 153 -8.01 0.68 -7.56
C GLN A 153 -7.93 2.21 -7.43
N LEU A 154 -7.64 2.91 -8.52
CA LEU A 154 -7.24 4.31 -8.49
C LEU A 154 -8.37 5.25 -8.10
N ASN A 155 -9.60 5.03 -8.61
CA ASN A 155 -10.72 5.90 -8.26
C ASN A 155 -11.05 5.84 -6.75
N SER A 156 -10.93 4.66 -6.13
CA SER A 156 -11.16 4.50 -4.70
C SER A 156 -10.02 5.07 -3.88
N GLN A 157 -8.76 4.89 -4.29
CA GLN A 157 -7.61 5.52 -3.65
C GLN A 157 -7.68 7.05 -3.71
N VAL A 158 -8.17 7.62 -4.82
CA VAL A 158 -8.40 9.07 -4.94
C VAL A 158 -9.44 9.54 -3.93
N ASN A 159 -10.61 8.90 -3.87
CA ASN A 159 -11.64 9.29 -2.90
C ASN A 159 -11.19 9.06 -1.46
N ALA A 160 -10.58 7.91 -1.15
CA ALA A 160 -10.06 7.57 0.17
C ALA A 160 -8.90 8.47 0.61
N SER A 161 -8.21 9.18 -0.29
CA SER A 161 -7.16 10.13 0.12
C SER A 161 -7.69 11.41 0.79
N LEU A 162 -8.98 11.73 0.58
CA LEU A 162 -9.58 12.98 1.05
C LEU A 162 -10.90 12.79 1.81
N CYS A 163 -11.59 11.67 1.57
CA CYS A 163 -12.93 11.36 2.05
C CYS A 163 -12.94 10.00 2.76
N MET A 164 -11.96 9.75 3.63
CA MET A 164 -11.74 8.46 4.31
C MET A 164 -12.96 7.99 5.08
N LEU A 165 -13.57 8.89 5.87
CA LEU A 165 -14.70 8.58 6.74
C LEU A 165 -15.90 8.10 5.94
N ASP A 166 -16.30 8.91 4.95
CA ASP A 166 -17.42 8.59 4.08
C ASP A 166 -17.17 7.30 3.27
N TYR A 167 -15.94 7.10 2.79
CA TYR A 167 -15.60 5.96 1.95
C TYR A 167 -15.79 4.61 2.68
N ILE A 168 -15.45 4.52 3.97
CA ILE A 168 -15.59 3.29 4.76
C ILE A 168 -16.87 3.21 5.60
N ASN A 169 -17.74 4.23 5.56
CA ASN A 169 -18.98 4.24 6.33
C ASN A 169 -20.09 3.40 5.70
N ASN A 170 -19.80 2.14 5.38
CA ASN A 170 -20.73 1.20 4.78
C ASN A 170 -20.40 -0.24 5.18
N TYR A 171 -21.40 -1.14 5.10
CA TYR A 171 -21.23 -2.53 5.51
C TYR A 171 -20.28 -3.32 4.61
N PHE A 172 -20.05 -2.88 3.37
CA PHE A 172 -19.12 -3.57 2.47
C PHE A 172 -17.66 -3.39 2.91
N ALA A 173 -17.31 -2.22 3.46
CA ALA A 173 -16.02 -1.99 4.12
C ALA A 173 -15.83 -2.91 5.33
N LEU A 174 -16.84 -3.00 6.20
CA LEU A 174 -16.79 -3.85 7.38
C LEU A 174 -16.71 -5.34 7.01
N PHE A 175 -17.47 -5.78 6.00
CA PHE A 175 -17.37 -7.14 5.46
C PHE A 175 -15.96 -7.42 4.94
N THR A 176 -15.42 -6.53 4.11
CA THR A 176 -14.07 -6.67 3.54
C THR A 176 -12.99 -6.73 4.62
N PHE A 177 -13.12 -5.91 5.68
CA PHE A 177 -12.25 -5.96 6.85
C PHE A 177 -12.26 -7.34 7.50
N TRP A 178 -13.44 -7.92 7.77
CA TRP A 178 -13.52 -9.24 8.40
C TRP A 178 -13.01 -10.38 7.53
N VAL A 179 -13.23 -10.31 6.22
CA VAL A 179 -12.62 -11.28 5.30
C VAL A 179 -11.10 -11.17 5.33
N ALA A 180 -10.54 -9.95 5.36
CA ALA A 180 -9.10 -9.77 5.52
C ALA A 180 -8.59 -10.38 6.84
N MET A 181 -9.27 -10.13 7.96
CA MET A 181 -8.91 -10.75 9.25
C MET A 181 -8.97 -12.28 9.20
N ALA A 182 -9.96 -12.86 8.54
CA ALA A 182 -10.07 -14.31 8.36
C ALA A 182 -8.93 -14.88 7.49
N ILE A 183 -8.51 -14.15 6.46
CA ILE A 183 -7.38 -14.52 5.63
C ILE A 183 -6.06 -14.42 6.40
N GLU A 184 -5.85 -13.36 7.18
CA GLU A 184 -4.68 -13.22 8.06
C GLU A 184 -4.55 -14.42 9.00
N PHE A 185 -5.68 -14.88 9.55
CA PHE A 185 -5.72 -16.02 10.46
C PHE A 185 -5.12 -17.29 9.84
N SER A 186 -5.21 -17.48 8.52
CA SER A 186 -4.62 -18.62 7.80
C SER A 186 -3.10 -18.74 7.96
N GLY A 187 -2.40 -17.62 8.18
CA GLY A 187 -0.94 -17.62 8.34
C GLY A 187 -0.14 -17.58 7.05
N LEU A 188 -0.77 -17.59 5.87
CA LEU A 188 -0.08 -17.81 4.60
C LEU A 188 1.02 -16.78 4.30
N LEU A 189 0.84 -15.53 4.72
CA LEU A 189 1.81 -14.43 4.47
C LEU A 189 2.63 -14.04 5.72
N HIS A 190 2.63 -14.85 6.78
CA HIS A 190 3.30 -14.54 8.06
C HIS A 190 4.83 -14.40 7.99
N ALA A 191 5.47 -14.88 6.91
CA ALA A 191 6.87 -14.59 6.65
C ALA A 191 7.16 -13.07 6.60
N SER A 192 6.17 -12.24 6.24
CA SER A 192 6.30 -10.77 6.28
C SER A 192 6.50 -10.21 7.69
N TYR A 193 5.92 -10.81 8.73
CA TYR A 193 6.20 -10.43 10.13
C TYR A 193 7.65 -10.72 10.50
N LEU A 194 8.23 -11.83 10.01
CA LEU A 194 9.64 -12.15 10.23
C LEU A 194 10.55 -11.09 9.59
N VAL A 195 10.22 -10.64 8.37
CA VAL A 195 10.93 -9.56 7.70
C VAL A 195 10.80 -8.25 8.48
N GLN A 196 9.60 -7.92 8.96
CA GLN A 196 9.36 -6.73 9.78
C GLN A 196 10.20 -6.74 11.07
N MET A 197 10.22 -7.88 11.79
CA MET A 197 11.04 -8.08 12.99
C MET A 197 12.54 -7.98 12.69
N LEU A 198 13.00 -8.55 11.58
CA LEU A 198 14.40 -8.45 11.16
C LEU A 198 14.79 -6.99 10.87
N VAL A 199 13.98 -6.26 10.11
CA VAL A 199 14.24 -4.85 9.80
C VAL A 199 14.26 -3.99 11.06
N ALA A 200 13.35 -4.24 12.01
CA ALA A 200 13.35 -3.56 13.29
C ALA A 200 14.65 -3.82 14.08
N ALA A 201 15.04 -5.10 14.19
CA ALA A 201 16.27 -5.50 14.87
C ALA A 201 17.52 -4.86 14.22
N LEU A 202 17.62 -4.89 12.88
CA LEU A 202 18.72 -4.27 12.14
C LEU A 202 18.74 -2.74 12.26
N SER A 203 17.57 -2.12 12.45
CA SER A 203 17.45 -0.67 12.66
C SER A 203 17.68 -0.26 14.12
N GLY A 204 17.98 -1.21 15.03
CA GLY A 204 18.10 -0.95 16.46
C GLY A 204 16.77 -0.53 17.13
N LYS A 205 15.64 -0.78 16.47
CA LYS A 205 14.30 -0.43 16.96
C LYS A 205 13.60 -1.68 17.48
N LYS A 206 12.77 -1.52 18.51
CA LYS A 206 11.84 -2.56 18.94
C LYS A 206 10.46 -2.24 18.37
N ILE A 207 9.82 -3.24 17.77
CA ILE A 207 8.38 -3.20 17.49
C ILE A 207 7.74 -3.79 18.74
N GLU A 208 7.18 -2.92 19.58
CA GLU A 208 6.42 -3.33 20.74
C GLU A 208 4.97 -3.53 20.31
N SER A 209 4.43 -4.71 20.59
CA SER A 209 3.03 -5.03 20.36
C SER A 209 2.17 -4.24 21.33
N ASN A 210 1.02 -3.75 20.86
CA ASN A 210 0.03 -3.09 21.71
C ASN A 210 -0.89 -4.08 22.44
N GLU A 211 -0.51 -5.37 22.46
CA GLU A 211 -1.26 -6.46 23.07
C GLU A 211 -0.49 -7.12 24.20
N GLU A 212 -1.22 -7.81 25.08
CA GLU A 212 -0.60 -8.61 26.13
C GLU A 212 0.33 -9.68 25.55
N PRO A 213 1.42 -10.03 26.27
CA PRO A 213 2.32 -11.09 25.83
C PRO A 213 1.57 -12.39 25.53
N ARG A 214 1.85 -12.96 24.35
CA ARG A 214 1.24 -14.23 23.91
C ARG A 214 1.50 -15.33 24.93
N ASN A 215 0.46 -16.07 25.30
CA ASN A 215 0.63 -17.28 26.11
C ASN A 215 1.32 -18.40 25.31
N GLY A 216 1.69 -19.50 25.97
CA GLY A 216 2.44 -20.59 25.33
C GLY A 216 1.79 -21.17 24.06
N LEU A 217 0.47 -21.37 24.08
CA LEU A 217 -0.27 -21.89 22.92
C LEU A 217 -0.38 -20.87 21.80
N GLN A 218 -0.67 -19.60 22.13
CA GLN A 218 -0.72 -18.51 21.17
C GLN A 218 0.65 -18.27 20.50
N ASN A 219 1.72 -18.37 21.27
CA ASN A 219 3.08 -18.22 20.76
C ASN A 219 3.43 -19.38 19.81
N LEU A 220 3.13 -20.63 20.19
CA LEU A 220 3.32 -21.79 19.32
C LEU A 220 2.51 -21.66 18.01
N PHE A 221 1.25 -21.24 18.10
CA PHE A 221 0.37 -21.04 16.94
C PHE A 221 0.84 -19.90 16.02
N PHE A 222 1.42 -18.83 16.57
CA PHE A 222 2.00 -17.76 15.78
C PHE A 222 3.28 -18.22 15.05
N TRP A 223 4.22 -18.81 15.76
CA TRP A 223 5.50 -19.23 15.19
C TRP A 223 5.38 -20.39 14.20
N SER A 224 4.41 -21.30 14.40
CA SER A 224 4.15 -22.36 13.43
C SER A 224 3.67 -21.81 12.09
N ARG A 225 2.77 -20.83 12.10
CA ARG A 225 2.31 -20.13 10.88
C ARG A 225 3.44 -19.34 10.21
N CYS A 226 4.28 -18.66 10.99
CA CYS A 226 5.48 -18.01 10.47
C CYS A 226 6.42 -19.01 9.77
N LEU A 227 6.66 -20.17 10.39
CA LEU A 227 7.52 -21.21 9.81
C LEU A 227 6.94 -21.80 8.52
N VAL A 228 5.64 -22.11 8.50
CA VAL A 228 4.95 -22.60 7.29
C VAL A 228 5.01 -21.57 6.17
N SER A 229 4.71 -20.31 6.46
CA SER A 229 4.79 -19.22 5.47
C SER A 229 6.20 -19.04 4.93
N LEU A 230 7.22 -19.11 5.79
CA LEU A 230 8.62 -19.00 5.37
C LEU A 230 9.04 -20.18 4.49
N ALA A 231 8.61 -21.41 4.82
CA ALA A 231 8.86 -22.58 4.01
C ALA A 231 8.20 -22.48 2.62
N ILE A 232 6.95 -22.02 2.56
CA ILE A 232 6.24 -21.76 1.29
C ILE A 232 7.00 -20.72 0.47
N LEU A 233 7.40 -19.59 1.08
CA LEU A 233 8.14 -18.54 0.39
C LEU A 233 9.48 -19.05 -0.15
N ALA A 234 10.24 -19.80 0.65
CA ALA A 234 11.51 -20.39 0.24
C ALA A 234 11.31 -21.37 -0.93
N TYR A 235 10.25 -22.16 -0.90
CA TYR A 235 9.90 -23.07 -1.99
C TYR A 235 9.52 -22.33 -3.27
N CYS A 236 8.70 -21.26 -3.17
CA CYS A 236 8.38 -20.42 -4.33
C CYS A 236 9.65 -19.86 -4.96
N PHE A 237 10.58 -19.29 -4.16
CA PHE A 237 11.86 -18.81 -4.67
C PHE A 237 12.68 -19.91 -5.34
N ALA A 238 12.77 -21.09 -4.73
CA ALA A 238 13.53 -22.21 -5.26
C ALA A 238 13.02 -22.63 -6.65
N VAL A 239 11.70 -22.82 -6.80
CA VAL A 239 11.08 -23.19 -8.07
C VAL A 239 11.26 -22.09 -9.11
N THR A 240 10.98 -20.82 -8.75
CA THR A 240 11.09 -19.69 -9.68
C THR A 240 12.53 -19.47 -10.16
N LEU A 241 13.52 -19.53 -9.26
CA LEU A 241 14.92 -19.35 -9.64
C LEU A 241 15.43 -20.55 -10.45
N ALA A 242 15.05 -21.78 -10.09
CA ALA A 242 15.40 -22.96 -10.89
C ALA A 242 14.84 -22.84 -12.31
N ALA A 243 13.54 -22.50 -12.44
CA ALA A 243 12.92 -22.27 -13.75
C ALA A 243 13.66 -21.20 -14.55
N LEU A 244 14.06 -20.10 -13.92
CA LEU A 244 14.77 -19.00 -14.58
C LEU A 244 16.16 -19.42 -15.07
N PHE A 245 16.90 -20.20 -14.27
CA PHE A 245 18.23 -20.69 -14.66
C PHE A 245 18.17 -21.78 -15.71
N ASP A 246 17.10 -22.58 -15.72
CA ASP A 246 16.84 -23.60 -16.74
C ASP A 246 16.21 -23.03 -18.02
N GLY A 247 15.92 -21.72 -18.06
CA GLY A 247 15.29 -21.07 -19.22
C GLY A 247 13.79 -21.38 -19.38
N LYS A 248 13.16 -21.96 -18.36
CA LYS A 248 11.73 -22.36 -18.30
C LYS A 248 10.83 -21.26 -17.74
N THR A 249 11.13 -20.01 -18.08
CA THR A 249 10.31 -18.85 -17.71
C THR A 249 9.97 -18.05 -18.94
N THR A 250 8.96 -17.19 -18.84
CA THR A 250 8.56 -16.29 -19.93
C THR A 250 9.53 -15.11 -20.18
N MET A 251 10.75 -15.17 -19.64
CA MET A 251 11.77 -14.14 -19.81
C MET A 251 12.24 -14.09 -21.27
N TRP A 252 12.51 -12.88 -21.79
CA TRP A 252 12.90 -12.74 -23.20
C TRP A 252 14.19 -13.50 -23.54
N GLU A 253 14.16 -14.16 -24.70
CA GLU A 253 15.32 -14.80 -25.28
C GLU A 253 16.50 -13.83 -25.37
N GLY A 254 17.69 -14.30 -24.98
CA GLY A 254 18.92 -13.52 -25.02
C GLY A 254 19.22 -12.68 -23.77
N VAL A 255 18.30 -12.59 -22.78
CA VAL A 255 18.63 -11.98 -21.49
C VAL A 255 19.35 -13.00 -20.59
N PRO A 256 20.59 -12.73 -20.14
CA PRO A 256 21.28 -13.65 -19.24
C PRO A 256 20.55 -13.80 -17.90
N SER A 257 20.43 -15.03 -17.38
CA SER A 257 19.69 -15.30 -16.13
C SER A 257 20.22 -14.49 -14.94
N ALA A 258 21.54 -14.28 -14.84
CA ALA A 258 22.13 -13.44 -13.79
C ALA A 258 21.65 -11.98 -13.85
N VAL A 259 21.51 -11.42 -15.06
CA VAL A 259 20.98 -10.06 -15.25
C VAL A 259 19.50 -10.02 -14.89
N ALA A 260 18.73 -11.03 -15.29
CA ALA A 260 17.32 -11.15 -14.94
C ALA A 260 17.11 -11.18 -13.41
N VAL A 261 17.93 -11.92 -12.67
CA VAL A 261 17.90 -11.95 -11.19
C VAL A 261 18.19 -10.58 -10.58
N ILE A 262 19.23 -9.87 -11.06
CA ILE A 262 19.57 -8.54 -10.55
C ILE A 262 18.42 -7.56 -10.79
N VAL A 263 17.89 -7.53 -12.02
CA VAL A 263 16.76 -6.66 -12.39
C VAL A 263 15.52 -7.02 -11.56
N PHE A 264 15.25 -8.30 -11.35
CA PHE A 264 14.13 -8.77 -10.53
C PHE A 264 14.18 -8.22 -9.09
N PHE A 265 15.31 -8.34 -8.38
CA PHE A 265 15.44 -7.80 -7.02
C PHE A 265 15.42 -6.27 -7.00
N LEU A 266 15.99 -5.60 -8.00
CA LEU A 266 15.94 -4.14 -8.12
C LEU A 266 14.50 -3.66 -8.29
N LEU A 267 13.72 -4.26 -9.20
CA LEU A 267 12.33 -3.90 -9.44
C LEU A 267 11.44 -4.23 -8.23
N MET A 268 11.66 -5.37 -7.57
CA MET A 268 10.97 -5.69 -6.31
C MET A 268 11.23 -4.64 -5.22
N SER A 269 12.46 -4.10 -5.16
CA SER A 269 12.80 -3.04 -4.20
C SER A 269 12.10 -1.73 -4.54
N VAL A 270 11.96 -1.40 -5.83
CA VAL A 270 11.18 -0.23 -6.29
C VAL A 270 9.71 -0.39 -5.92
N VAL A 271 9.10 -1.54 -6.22
CA VAL A 271 7.71 -1.83 -5.85
C VAL A 271 7.54 -1.73 -4.33
N GLY A 272 8.43 -2.36 -3.56
CA GLY A 272 8.41 -2.33 -2.10
C GLY A 272 8.45 -0.91 -1.54
N LEU A 273 9.35 -0.08 -2.06
CA LEU A 273 9.42 1.32 -1.67
C LEU A 273 8.10 2.04 -1.98
N LEU A 274 7.53 1.87 -3.17
CA LEU A 274 6.27 2.51 -3.55
C LEU A 274 5.08 2.06 -2.68
N GLU A 275 5.00 0.77 -2.37
CA GLU A 275 3.98 0.20 -1.48
C GLU A 275 4.12 0.72 -0.04
N GLY A 276 5.35 0.77 0.48
CA GLY A 276 5.62 1.39 1.78
C GLY A 276 5.32 2.89 1.80
N MET A 277 5.65 3.62 0.73
CA MET A 277 5.34 5.04 0.57
C MET A 277 3.83 5.32 0.61
N GLN A 278 3.00 4.47 -0.01
CA GLN A 278 1.54 4.61 0.09
C GLN A 278 1.10 4.62 1.55
N ILE A 279 1.48 3.60 2.32
CA ILE A 279 1.11 3.47 3.74
C ILE A 279 1.62 4.67 4.53
N ALA A 280 2.91 5.02 4.38
CA ALA A 280 3.51 6.13 5.10
C ALA A 280 2.80 7.46 4.80
N PHE A 281 2.44 7.72 3.55
CA PHE A 281 1.76 8.94 3.13
C PHE A 281 0.34 9.04 3.68
N PHE A 282 -0.40 7.93 3.71
CA PHE A 282 -1.71 7.88 4.37
C PHE A 282 -1.58 8.10 5.88
N ALA A 283 -0.65 7.42 6.54
CA ALA A 283 -0.45 7.52 7.99
C ALA A 283 -0.15 8.96 8.44
N VAL A 284 0.57 9.75 7.63
CA VAL A 284 0.88 11.15 7.96
C VAL A 284 -0.15 12.16 7.46
N ALA A 285 -1.18 11.73 6.73
CA ALA A 285 -2.17 12.63 6.12
C ALA A 285 -2.96 13.43 7.17
N LYS A 286 -3.26 12.82 8.31
CA LYS A 286 -4.05 13.43 9.38
C LYS A 286 -3.23 13.90 10.59
N ILE A 287 -1.90 13.83 10.51
CA ILE A 287 -0.97 14.32 11.54
C ILE A 287 -0.71 15.82 11.34
N PRO A 288 -0.62 16.64 12.41
CA PRO A 288 -0.22 18.05 12.32
C PRO A 288 1.15 18.23 11.65
N LYS A 289 1.34 19.32 10.90
CA LYS A 289 2.60 19.58 10.17
C LYS A 289 3.86 19.53 11.06
N ALA A 290 3.76 19.98 12.30
CA ALA A 290 4.87 20.00 13.26
C ALA A 290 5.37 18.59 13.63
N GLU A 291 4.53 17.57 13.48
CA GLU A 291 4.83 16.18 13.88
C GLU A 291 5.23 15.28 12.70
N ARG A 292 5.30 15.83 11.48
CA ARG A 292 5.65 15.06 10.25
C ARG A 292 7.15 14.82 10.07
N GLY A 293 7.91 14.89 11.16
CA GLY A 293 9.36 14.70 11.18
C GLY A 293 10.16 15.95 10.86
N ASP A 294 11.39 15.98 11.37
CA ASP A 294 12.25 17.17 11.29
C ASP A 294 13.33 17.12 10.21
N SER A 295 13.53 15.94 9.62
CA SER A 295 14.54 15.74 8.60
C SER A 295 14.25 16.56 7.34
N VAL A 296 15.31 16.96 6.63
CA VAL A 296 15.21 17.76 5.40
C VAL A 296 14.33 17.06 4.36
N PHE A 297 14.45 15.74 4.22
CA PHE A 297 13.66 14.98 3.25
C PHE A 297 12.22 14.75 3.71
N ALA A 298 11.95 14.59 5.00
CA ALA A 298 10.58 14.50 5.51
C ALA A 298 9.82 15.80 5.23
N LYS A 299 10.42 16.95 5.56
CA LYS A 299 9.85 18.27 5.27
C LYS A 299 9.60 18.48 3.79
N LYS A 300 10.61 18.25 2.93
CA LYS A 300 10.46 18.38 1.46
C LYS A 300 9.38 17.46 0.89
N THR A 301 9.29 16.23 1.38
CA THR A 301 8.29 15.26 0.94
C THR A 301 6.90 15.70 1.35
N CYS A 302 6.69 16.06 2.62
CA CYS A 302 5.38 16.54 3.10
C CYS A 302 4.96 17.86 2.46
N GLU A 303 5.88 18.81 2.27
CA GLU A 303 5.61 20.08 1.58
C GLU A 303 5.13 19.84 0.14
N LEU A 304 5.75 18.89 -0.57
CA LEU A 304 5.33 18.52 -1.93
C LEU A 304 4.00 17.76 -1.90
N LEU A 305 3.87 16.76 -1.03
CA LEU A 305 2.71 15.86 -0.96
C LEU A 305 1.41 16.58 -0.61
N PHE A 306 1.49 17.55 0.30
CA PHE A 306 0.33 18.31 0.79
C PHE A 306 0.26 19.75 0.23
N LYS A 307 0.96 20.01 -0.89
CA LYS A 307 0.95 21.33 -1.54
C LYS A 307 -0.47 21.69 -2.01
N GLY A 308 -0.86 22.94 -1.81
CA GLY A 308 -2.15 23.46 -2.27
C GLY A 308 -3.32 22.79 -1.56
N GLU A 309 -4.27 22.24 -2.31
CA GLU A 309 -5.41 21.50 -1.77
C GLU A 309 -5.12 20.03 -1.43
N GLY A 310 -3.84 19.62 -1.46
CA GLY A 310 -3.45 18.24 -1.18
C GLY A 310 -3.67 17.26 -2.34
N ASN A 311 -3.87 17.76 -3.57
CA ASN A 311 -4.11 16.92 -4.75
C ASN A 311 -2.91 16.05 -5.15
N ASN A 312 -1.71 16.33 -4.61
CA ASN A 312 -0.51 15.53 -4.89
C ASN A 312 -0.52 14.16 -4.19
N LEU A 313 -1.25 13.98 -3.09
CA LEU A 313 -1.44 12.65 -2.49
C LEU A 313 -2.23 11.71 -3.41
N PRO A 314 -3.45 12.05 -3.86
CA PRO A 314 -4.15 11.27 -4.88
C PRO A 314 -3.41 11.21 -6.22
N GLY A 315 -2.71 12.29 -6.62
CA GLY A 315 -1.86 12.28 -7.81
C GLY A 315 -0.72 11.27 -7.72
N PHE A 316 -0.06 11.16 -6.55
CA PHE A 316 0.92 10.13 -6.27
C PHE A 316 0.32 8.73 -6.43
N MET A 317 -0.91 8.48 -5.95
CA MET A 317 -1.54 7.16 -6.09
C MET A 317 -1.68 6.73 -7.55
N ILE A 318 -2.11 7.63 -8.43
CA ILE A 318 -2.22 7.37 -9.87
C ILE A 318 -0.85 7.11 -10.49
N GLY A 319 0.12 7.98 -10.24
CA GLY A 319 1.46 7.84 -10.76
C GLY A 319 2.21 6.60 -10.27
N ARG A 320 2.02 6.27 -9.00
CA ARG A 320 2.56 5.08 -8.33
C ARG A 320 2.08 3.83 -9.02
N GLN A 321 0.77 3.73 -9.28
CA GLN A 321 0.19 2.53 -9.90
C GLN A 321 0.78 2.27 -11.29
N LEU A 322 0.99 3.32 -12.09
CA LEU A 322 1.67 3.17 -13.39
C LEU A 322 3.10 2.63 -13.24
N CYS A 323 3.84 3.12 -12.25
CA CYS A 323 5.20 2.65 -11.98
C CYS A 323 5.20 1.20 -11.48
N VAL A 324 4.34 0.87 -10.51
CA VAL A 324 4.20 -0.48 -9.95
C VAL A 324 3.83 -1.48 -11.05
N VAL A 325 2.81 -1.18 -11.86
CA VAL A 325 2.39 -2.08 -12.95
C VAL A 325 3.51 -2.29 -13.97
N SER A 326 4.24 -1.21 -14.31
CA SER A 326 5.39 -1.32 -15.22
C SER A 326 6.48 -2.23 -14.66
N CYS A 327 6.79 -2.14 -13.36
CA CYS A 327 7.73 -3.03 -12.70
C CYS A 327 7.20 -4.47 -12.65
N MET A 328 5.93 -4.64 -12.32
CA MET A 328 5.28 -5.95 -12.22
C MET A 328 5.24 -6.68 -13.57
N PHE A 329 5.18 -5.98 -14.70
CA PHE A 329 5.27 -6.61 -16.01
C PHE A 329 6.60 -7.35 -16.21
N PHE A 330 7.73 -6.72 -15.87
CA PHE A 330 9.04 -7.38 -15.95
C PHE A 330 9.19 -8.48 -14.90
N ILE A 331 8.74 -8.21 -13.67
CA ILE A 331 8.79 -9.20 -12.58
C ILE A 331 8.00 -10.45 -12.96
N ALA A 332 6.78 -10.28 -13.49
CA ALA A 332 5.95 -11.38 -13.94
C ALA A 332 6.70 -12.24 -14.97
N ARG A 333 7.44 -11.63 -15.90
CA ARG A 333 8.20 -12.39 -16.91
C ARG A 333 9.27 -13.29 -16.30
N VAL A 334 9.95 -12.81 -15.27
CA VAL A 334 10.95 -13.57 -14.52
C VAL A 334 10.30 -14.68 -13.68
N THR A 335 9.11 -14.44 -13.14
CA THR A 335 8.48 -15.35 -12.17
C THR A 335 7.50 -16.36 -12.79
N SER A 336 6.99 -16.09 -13.99
CA SER A 336 6.04 -16.95 -14.69
C SER A 336 6.78 -18.13 -15.30
N VAL A 337 6.51 -19.30 -14.76
CA VAL A 337 7.03 -20.59 -15.22
C VAL A 337 6.27 -21.01 -16.49
N GLU A 338 7.00 -21.40 -17.52
CA GLU A 338 6.46 -21.96 -18.76
C GLU A 338 7.31 -23.18 -19.13
N ILE A 339 6.73 -24.37 -19.00
CA ILE A 339 7.36 -25.64 -19.40
C ILE A 339 6.72 -26.10 -20.70
N ALA A 340 7.54 -26.48 -21.68
CA ALA A 340 7.06 -27.01 -22.94
C ALA A 340 6.41 -28.40 -22.76
N GLU A 341 5.42 -28.73 -23.58
CA GLU A 341 4.78 -30.05 -23.53
C GLU A 341 5.80 -31.18 -23.77
N GLY A 342 5.85 -32.14 -22.83
CA GLY A 342 6.75 -33.28 -22.88
C GLY A 342 8.11 -33.10 -22.20
N GLU A 343 8.39 -31.91 -21.64
CA GLU A 343 9.57 -31.71 -20.78
C GLU A 343 9.33 -32.17 -19.33
N GLU A 344 10.41 -32.47 -18.61
CA GLU A 344 10.33 -32.81 -17.20
C GLU A 344 9.89 -31.62 -16.34
N ASN A 345 8.91 -31.88 -15.46
CA ASN A 345 8.42 -30.94 -14.45
C ASN A 345 9.56 -30.48 -13.53
N ILE A 346 9.48 -29.24 -13.04
CA ILE A 346 10.51 -28.71 -12.14
C ILE A 346 10.57 -29.54 -10.87
N PHE A 347 11.77 -30.00 -10.50
CA PHE A 347 12.01 -30.91 -9.38
C PHE A 347 11.24 -32.24 -9.45
N GLY A 348 10.77 -32.67 -10.63
CA GLY A 348 10.06 -33.93 -10.82
C GLY A 348 8.72 -34.02 -10.09
N VAL A 349 8.07 -32.87 -9.83
CA VAL A 349 6.74 -32.84 -9.20
C VAL A 349 5.67 -33.44 -10.11
N SER A 350 4.49 -33.75 -9.55
CA SER A 350 3.35 -34.23 -10.35
C SER A 350 2.77 -33.12 -11.24
N ASP A 351 2.11 -33.50 -12.33
CA ASP A 351 1.49 -32.56 -13.28
C ASP A 351 0.47 -31.62 -12.63
N GLY A 352 -0.22 -32.08 -11.58
CA GLY A 352 -1.15 -31.24 -10.83
C GLY A 352 -0.43 -30.10 -10.09
N VAL A 353 0.76 -30.38 -9.55
CA VAL A 353 1.59 -29.37 -8.88
C VAL A 353 2.26 -28.46 -9.92
N GLN A 354 2.69 -29.01 -11.05
CA GLN A 354 3.25 -28.20 -12.14
C GLN A 354 2.20 -27.23 -12.70
N LYS A 355 0.95 -27.68 -12.92
CA LYS A 355 -0.16 -26.80 -13.30
C LYS A 355 -0.37 -25.65 -12.32
N LEU A 356 -0.14 -25.87 -11.03
CA LEU A 356 -0.19 -24.80 -10.04
C LEU A 356 0.95 -23.79 -10.24
N PHE A 357 2.15 -24.24 -10.63
CA PHE A 357 3.28 -23.35 -10.93
C PHE A 357 3.01 -22.50 -12.18
N ASP A 358 2.44 -23.13 -13.21
CA ASP A 358 2.12 -22.48 -14.49
C ASP A 358 1.05 -21.39 -14.34
N THR A 359 0.27 -21.39 -13.25
CA THR A 359 -0.65 -20.29 -12.94
C THR A 359 0.04 -18.96 -12.64
N GLY A 360 1.33 -18.97 -12.30
CA GLY A 360 2.05 -17.79 -11.82
C GLY A 360 1.82 -17.46 -10.34
N LEU A 361 1.09 -18.30 -9.60
CA LEU A 361 0.81 -18.10 -8.16
C LEU A 361 2.10 -17.98 -7.32
N LEU A 362 3.17 -18.69 -7.69
CA LEU A 362 4.45 -18.65 -6.98
C LEU A 362 5.07 -17.25 -7.05
N GLY A 363 5.10 -16.65 -8.24
CA GLY A 363 5.53 -15.27 -8.44
C GLY A 363 4.66 -14.28 -7.67
N ALA A 364 3.33 -14.50 -7.67
CA ALA A 364 2.40 -13.68 -6.90
C ALA A 364 2.67 -13.75 -5.39
N ILE A 365 2.97 -14.93 -4.83
CA ILE A 365 3.32 -15.09 -3.41
C ILE A 365 4.65 -14.39 -3.09
N ILE A 366 5.68 -14.59 -3.91
CA ILE A 366 7.00 -13.94 -3.72
C ILE A 366 6.85 -12.43 -3.68
N THR A 367 6.24 -11.86 -4.73
CA THR A 367 6.05 -10.40 -4.85
C THR A 367 5.16 -9.85 -3.75
N THR A 368 4.12 -10.58 -3.37
CA THR A 368 3.24 -10.19 -2.27
C THR A 368 4.00 -10.10 -0.95
N ILE A 369 4.78 -11.12 -0.59
CA ILE A 369 5.49 -11.13 0.68
C ILE A 369 6.65 -10.14 0.65
N VAL A 370 7.53 -10.23 -0.34
CA VAL A 370 8.82 -9.55 -0.35
C VAL A 370 8.73 -8.13 -0.92
N ALA A 371 7.98 -7.94 -2.00
CA ALA A 371 7.90 -6.65 -2.70
C ALA A 371 6.71 -5.80 -2.25
N SER A 372 5.81 -6.30 -1.41
CA SER A 372 4.60 -5.56 -1.00
C SER A 372 4.40 -5.56 0.51
N ILE A 373 3.84 -6.62 1.11
CA ILE A 373 3.38 -6.56 2.51
C ILE A 373 4.52 -6.31 3.51
N SER A 374 5.72 -6.87 3.29
CA SER A 374 6.86 -6.61 4.18
C SER A 374 7.17 -5.11 4.26
N TRP A 375 7.13 -4.40 3.14
CA TRP A 375 7.39 -2.96 3.11
C TRP A 375 6.24 -2.15 3.69
N GLN A 376 4.99 -2.57 3.44
CA GLN A 376 3.81 -1.94 4.03
C GLN A 376 3.82 -2.06 5.56
N LEU A 377 4.17 -3.22 6.12
CA LEU A 377 4.27 -3.43 7.57
C LEU A 377 5.41 -2.62 8.20
N VAL A 378 6.57 -2.55 7.55
CA VAL A 378 7.67 -1.69 8.02
C VAL A 378 7.28 -0.21 7.95
N ALA A 379 6.55 0.21 6.90
CA ALA A 379 6.07 1.58 6.75
C ALA A 379 4.98 1.94 7.75
N SER A 380 4.09 0.99 8.08
CA SER A 380 3.09 1.11 9.14
C SER A 380 3.76 1.34 10.50
N ALA A 381 4.81 0.58 10.80
CA ALA A 381 5.58 0.69 12.04
C ALA A 381 6.49 1.94 12.09
N PHE A 382 6.97 2.46 10.94
CA PHE A 382 7.94 3.56 10.90
C PHE A 382 7.66 4.60 9.78
N PRO A 383 6.49 5.24 9.75
CA PRO A 383 6.08 6.08 8.61
C PRO A 383 6.99 7.30 8.41
N ILE A 384 7.44 7.94 9.50
CA ILE A 384 8.34 9.10 9.44
C ILE A 384 9.76 8.71 8.95
N ALA A 385 10.20 7.49 9.22
CA ALA A 385 11.48 6.99 8.72
C ALA A 385 11.45 6.85 7.19
N PHE A 386 10.32 6.38 6.63
CA PHE A 386 10.10 6.38 5.18
C PHE A 386 10.15 7.79 4.59
N LEU A 387 9.47 8.77 5.22
CA LEU A 387 9.51 10.16 4.77
C LEU A 387 10.92 10.77 4.77
N SER A 388 11.77 10.34 5.71
CA SER A 388 13.12 10.84 5.86
C SER A 388 14.10 10.30 4.82
N ASN A 389 13.71 9.31 4.02
CA ASN A 389 14.54 8.72 2.98
C ASN A 389 14.57 9.60 1.71
N PRO A 390 15.75 9.97 1.16
CA PRO A 390 15.83 10.73 -0.10
C PRO A 390 15.11 10.07 -1.27
N PHE A 391 15.10 8.73 -1.34
CA PHE A 391 14.43 8.00 -2.41
C PHE A 391 12.92 8.25 -2.41
N THR A 392 12.30 8.39 -1.24
CA THR A 392 10.86 8.73 -1.11
C THR A 392 10.53 10.02 -1.86
N TYR A 393 11.37 11.05 -1.72
CA TYR A 393 11.18 12.31 -2.42
C TYR A 393 11.36 12.18 -3.95
N ILE A 394 12.36 11.42 -4.37
CA ILE A 394 12.64 11.18 -5.80
C ILE A 394 11.48 10.41 -6.44
N PHE A 395 11.04 9.32 -5.83
CA PHE A 395 9.92 8.53 -6.34
C PHE A 395 8.60 9.28 -6.29
N LEU A 396 8.35 10.12 -5.29
CA LEU A 396 7.19 11.01 -5.27
C LEU A 396 7.17 11.90 -6.52
N ARG A 397 8.31 12.49 -6.90
CA ARG A 397 8.40 13.30 -8.13
C ARG A 397 8.21 12.49 -9.41
N ILE A 398 8.79 11.28 -9.47
CA ILE A 398 8.60 10.38 -10.62
C ILE A 398 7.12 10.01 -10.76
N CYS A 399 6.45 9.64 -9.68
CA CYS A 399 5.02 9.33 -9.70
C CYS A 399 4.19 10.54 -10.14
N LEU A 400 4.47 11.75 -9.63
CA LEU A 400 3.76 12.96 -10.09
C LEU A 400 4.02 13.25 -11.58
N LEU A 401 5.22 12.95 -12.10
CA LEU A 401 5.50 13.04 -13.54
C LEU A 401 4.67 12.02 -14.33
N LEU A 402 4.57 10.78 -13.85
CA LEU A 402 3.77 9.73 -14.49
C LEU A 402 2.27 10.07 -14.47
N GLU A 403 1.76 10.66 -13.38
CA GLU A 403 0.40 11.18 -13.32
C GLU A 403 0.16 12.27 -14.37
N ALA A 404 1.16 13.13 -14.59
CA ALA A 404 1.07 14.23 -15.54
C ALA A 404 0.94 13.74 -17.00
N ILE A 405 1.43 12.54 -17.34
CA ILE A 405 1.24 11.91 -18.67
C ILE A 405 -0.26 11.72 -18.96
N GLY A 406 -1.03 11.35 -17.94
CA GLY A 406 -2.48 11.34 -18.00
C GLY A 406 -3.14 10.07 -18.52
N ILE A 407 -2.38 9.00 -18.76
CA ILE A 407 -2.91 7.71 -19.23
C ILE A 407 -4.03 7.18 -18.30
N CYS A 408 -3.90 7.38 -16.98
CA CYS A 408 -4.88 6.97 -15.98
C CYS A 408 -5.74 8.11 -15.41
N SER A 409 -5.77 9.30 -16.03
CA SER A 409 -6.53 10.44 -15.50
C SER A 409 -8.05 10.24 -15.48
N GLY A 410 -8.60 9.28 -16.21
CA GLY A 410 -10.00 8.90 -16.07
C GLY A 410 -10.34 8.36 -14.67
N ALA A 411 -9.34 7.93 -13.87
CA ALA A 411 -9.56 7.62 -12.46
C ALA A 411 -10.05 8.84 -11.66
N TRP A 412 -9.59 10.06 -11.97
CA TRP A 412 -10.11 11.29 -11.39
C TRP A 412 -11.57 11.53 -11.75
N VAL A 413 -11.94 11.24 -13.00
CA VAL A 413 -13.33 11.38 -13.48
C VAL A 413 -14.24 10.39 -12.77
N LEU A 414 -13.83 9.11 -12.69
CA LEU A 414 -14.57 8.09 -11.96
C LEU A 414 -14.69 8.43 -10.47
N ALA A 415 -13.60 8.89 -9.84
CA ALA A 415 -13.62 9.32 -8.45
C ALA A 415 -14.59 10.47 -8.23
N ALA A 416 -14.59 11.48 -9.11
CA ALA A 416 -15.51 12.61 -9.05
C ALA A 416 -16.98 12.20 -9.25
N ILE A 417 -17.26 11.29 -10.19
CA ILE A 417 -18.61 10.72 -10.39
C ILE A 417 -19.05 9.97 -9.13
N HIS A 418 -18.20 9.08 -8.61
CA HIS A 418 -18.49 8.30 -7.41
C HIS A 418 -18.73 9.21 -6.20
N LYS A 419 -17.85 10.18 -5.97
CA LYS A 419 -18.00 11.20 -4.92
C LYS A 419 -19.32 11.96 -5.04
N LYS A 420 -19.72 12.34 -6.26
CA LYS A 420 -20.99 13.05 -6.50
C LYS A 420 -22.22 12.17 -6.23
N ILE A 421 -22.19 10.90 -6.67
CA ILE A 421 -23.29 9.95 -6.48
C ILE A 421 -23.44 9.59 -4.99
N ALA A 422 -22.33 9.32 -4.31
CA ALA A 422 -22.33 8.90 -2.91
C ALA A 422 -22.39 10.08 -1.93
N GLY A 423 -22.22 11.32 -2.40
CA GLY A 423 -22.30 12.52 -1.57
C GLY A 423 -21.07 12.75 -0.68
N PHE A 424 -19.92 12.15 -1.00
CA PHE A 424 -18.73 12.21 -0.14
C PHE A 424 -18.26 13.65 0.09
N GLN A 425 -17.94 13.94 1.34
CA GLN A 425 -17.31 15.17 1.80
C GLN A 425 -15.87 14.89 2.22
N ARG A 426 -15.07 15.95 2.28
CA ARG A 426 -13.73 15.85 2.86
C ARG A 426 -13.85 15.56 4.35
N ASP A 427 -12.92 14.77 4.89
CA ASP A 427 -12.95 14.42 6.32
C ASP A 427 -12.96 15.67 7.21
N GLU A 428 -12.22 16.72 6.79
CA GLU A 428 -12.12 17.99 7.53
C GLU A 428 -13.47 18.68 7.72
N VAL A 429 -14.49 18.38 6.91
CA VAL A 429 -15.86 18.89 7.10
C VAL A 429 -16.49 18.35 8.38
N TYR A 430 -16.14 17.12 8.75
CA TYR A 430 -16.70 16.43 9.92
C TYR A 430 -15.85 16.58 11.17
N ILE A 431 -14.52 16.45 11.01
CA ILE A 431 -13.58 16.38 12.14
C ILE A 431 -12.64 17.58 12.24
N GLY A 432 -12.75 18.56 11.33
CA GLY A 432 -11.82 19.69 11.25
C GLY A 432 -10.44 19.29 10.72
N THR A 433 -9.58 20.29 10.51
CA THR A 433 -8.17 20.06 10.15
C THR A 433 -7.36 19.49 11.31
N ALA A 434 -6.19 18.89 11.04
CA ALA A 434 -5.30 18.40 12.09
C ALA A 434 -4.86 19.54 13.03
N GLU A 435 -4.62 20.73 12.48
CA GLU A 435 -4.29 21.93 13.22
C GLU A 435 -5.45 22.43 14.09
N GLU A 436 -6.68 22.38 13.58
CA GLU A 436 -7.88 22.75 14.36
C GLU A 436 -8.14 21.78 15.51
N ARG A 437 -7.97 20.47 15.28
CA ARG A 437 -8.10 19.45 16.33
C ARG A 437 -7.07 19.64 17.43
N ALA A 438 -5.80 19.85 17.04
CA ALA A 438 -4.72 20.17 17.97
C ALA A 438 -5.02 21.45 18.78
N ALA A 439 -5.44 22.52 18.12
CA ALA A 439 -5.76 23.78 18.78
C ALA A 439 -6.95 23.69 19.75
N LYS A 440 -7.89 22.78 19.51
CA LYS A 440 -9.06 22.52 20.36
C LYS A 440 -8.79 21.49 21.47
N ASN A 441 -7.54 21.02 21.61
CA ASN A 441 -7.19 19.91 22.51
C ASN A 441 -8.07 18.67 22.29
N MET A 442 -8.49 18.44 21.04
CA MET A 442 -9.17 17.21 20.66
C MET A 442 -8.08 16.15 20.56
N SER A 443 -8.04 15.25 21.54
CA SER A 443 -6.97 14.28 21.75
C SER A 443 -6.91 13.27 20.59
N ASP A 444 -6.23 13.62 19.49
CA ASP A 444 -5.84 12.70 18.43
C ASP A 444 -4.93 11.61 19.04
N ASN A 445 -5.02 10.39 18.52
CA ASN A 445 -4.33 9.22 19.06
C ASN A 445 -2.91 9.14 18.49
N THR A 446 -2.05 10.07 18.86
CA THR A 446 -0.65 10.09 18.41
C THR A 446 0.14 8.85 18.86
N GLU A 447 -0.31 8.14 19.91
CA GLU A 447 0.25 6.86 20.37
C GLU A 447 -0.03 5.69 19.42
N GLN A 448 -1.09 5.75 18.59
CA GLN A 448 -1.38 4.72 17.58
C GLN A 448 -0.45 4.82 16.36
N LEU A 449 0.27 5.93 16.23
CA LEU A 449 1.44 6.00 15.38
C LEU A 449 2.62 5.53 16.21
N HIS A 450 3.28 4.47 15.78
CA HIS A 450 4.62 4.13 16.27
C HIS A 450 5.58 5.28 15.86
N LEU A 451 5.53 6.39 16.60
CA LEU A 451 6.51 7.46 16.59
C LEU A 451 7.77 6.86 17.24
N GLY A 452 8.43 5.95 16.51
CA GLY A 452 9.54 5.17 17.03
C GLY A 452 10.64 6.07 17.60
N ALA A 453 11.35 5.53 18.60
CA ALA A 453 12.50 6.18 19.23
C ALA A 453 13.48 6.76 18.19
N GLY A 454 13.86 8.03 18.39
CA GLY A 454 14.79 8.76 17.53
C GLY A 454 14.25 10.07 16.95
N HIS A 455 13.00 10.45 17.23
CA HIS A 455 12.52 11.82 17.11
C HIS A 455 12.19 12.30 18.52
N LEU A 456 12.71 13.47 18.91
CA LEU A 456 12.21 14.16 20.09
C LEU A 456 10.72 14.38 19.84
N VAL A 457 9.86 13.63 20.52
CA VAL A 457 8.45 14.00 20.65
C VAL A 457 8.49 15.37 21.31
N LYS A 458 8.28 16.43 20.54
CA LYS A 458 7.91 17.70 21.13
C LYS A 458 6.58 17.45 21.81
N LEU A 459 6.59 17.35 23.13
CA LEU A 459 5.38 17.55 23.91
C LEU A 459 5.11 19.06 23.81
N PRO A 460 4.15 19.52 23.00
CA PRO A 460 3.96 20.96 22.82
C PRO A 460 3.52 21.54 24.17
N GLY A 461 4.39 22.32 24.82
CA GLY A 461 4.09 22.98 26.08
C GLY A 461 4.05 22.05 27.30
N PHE A 462 4.84 20.97 27.38
CA PHE A 462 4.86 20.13 28.60
C PHE A 462 5.24 20.92 29.85
N ALA A 463 6.24 21.80 29.74
CA ALA A 463 6.64 22.68 30.84
C ALA A 463 5.53 23.69 31.19
N GLU A 464 4.82 24.23 30.18
CA GLU A 464 3.76 25.22 30.36
C GLU A 464 2.46 24.59 30.91
N HIS A 465 2.16 23.35 30.52
CA HIS A 465 0.96 22.59 30.85
C HIS A 465 1.18 21.47 31.88
N ALA A 466 2.34 21.45 32.56
CA ALA A 466 2.63 20.46 33.60
C ALA A 466 1.52 20.40 34.66
N PRO A 467 1.12 19.19 35.12
CA PRO A 467 0.13 19.04 36.18
C PRO A 467 0.51 19.84 37.44
N PRO A 468 -0.44 20.37 38.22
CA PRO A 468 -0.15 21.18 39.40
C PRO A 468 0.79 20.50 40.41
N ALA A 469 0.68 19.17 40.57
CA ALA A 469 1.57 18.38 41.42
C ALA A 469 3.03 18.40 40.93
N LEU A 470 3.25 18.40 39.61
CA LEU A 470 4.57 18.43 39.01
C LEU A 470 5.19 19.84 39.08
N LYS A 471 4.36 20.90 38.95
CA LYS A 471 4.78 22.29 39.19
C LYS A 471 5.18 22.53 40.65
N ALA A 472 4.43 22.00 41.60
CA ALA A 472 4.80 22.04 43.02
C ALA A 472 6.10 21.26 43.32
N LEU A 473 6.33 20.14 42.61
CA LEU A 473 7.57 19.38 42.71
C LEU A 473 8.77 20.14 42.13
N MET A 474 8.55 20.94 41.09
CA MET A 474 9.56 21.81 40.48
C MET A 474 10.04 22.90 41.46
N GLU A 475 9.13 23.48 42.24
CA GLU A 475 9.46 24.50 43.25
C GLU A 475 10.24 23.93 44.45
N THR A 476 10.05 22.66 44.76
CA THR A 476 10.61 22.00 45.95
C THR A 476 11.84 21.15 45.66
N ASN A 477 12.04 20.70 44.41
CA ASN A 477 13.16 19.85 44.02
C ASN A 477 13.98 20.46 42.87
N PRO A 478 15.20 20.97 43.15
CA PRO A 478 16.07 21.58 42.14
C PRO A 478 16.43 20.64 40.97
N SER A 479 16.54 19.33 41.22
CA SER A 479 16.87 18.36 40.16
C SER A 479 15.72 18.16 39.17
N VAL A 480 14.47 18.25 39.64
CA VAL A 480 13.26 18.21 38.81
C VAL A 480 13.13 19.51 37.99
N ALA A 481 13.48 20.66 38.59
CA ALA A 481 13.52 21.94 37.88
C ALA A 481 14.56 21.97 36.76
N VAL A 482 15.77 21.45 37.01
CA VAL A 482 16.82 21.34 35.98
C VAL A 482 16.37 20.41 34.85
N TYR A 483 15.75 19.28 35.18
CA TYR A 483 15.22 18.36 34.18
C TYR A 483 14.12 18.98 33.31
N LEU A 484 13.12 19.63 33.92
CA LEU A 484 12.02 20.29 33.19
C LEU A 484 12.50 21.49 32.35
N ASN A 485 13.45 22.27 32.85
CA ASN A 485 14.05 23.36 32.09
C ASN A 485 14.91 22.82 30.93
N SER A 486 15.60 21.70 31.11
CA SER A 486 16.31 21.04 30.00
C SER A 486 15.35 20.59 28.90
N ILE A 487 14.15 20.12 29.27
CA ILE A 487 13.08 19.80 28.32
C ILE A 487 12.59 21.07 27.60
N HIS A 488 12.40 22.18 28.32
CA HIS A 488 12.01 23.46 27.73
C HIS A 488 13.06 24.05 26.77
N ASP A 489 14.35 23.92 27.11
CA ASP A 489 15.46 24.35 26.24
C ASP A 489 15.62 23.44 25.01
N MET A 490 15.27 22.15 25.13
CA MET A 490 15.13 21.23 24.01
C MET A 490 13.92 21.57 23.12
N GLU A 491 12.77 21.94 23.71
CA GLU A 491 11.54 22.36 22.99
C GLU A 491 11.75 23.66 22.18
N THR A 492 12.51 24.60 22.74
CA THR A 492 12.81 25.92 22.13
C THR A 492 14.06 25.95 21.26
N GLY A 493 14.80 24.84 21.18
CA GLY A 493 16.00 24.71 20.33
C GLY A 493 17.24 25.43 20.85
N LYS A 494 17.29 25.78 22.14
CA LYS A 494 18.43 26.44 22.80
C LYS A 494 19.54 25.48 23.25
N GLY A 495 19.25 24.18 23.38
CA GLY A 495 20.19 23.18 23.90
C GLY A 495 21.41 22.83 23.03
N ASN A 496 21.48 23.28 21.77
CA ASN A 496 22.50 22.83 20.81
C ASN A 496 23.68 23.81 20.57
N LYS A 497 23.98 24.70 21.53
CA LYS A 497 25.02 25.74 21.37
C LYS A 497 26.26 25.64 22.27
N GLY A 498 26.51 24.49 22.91
CA GLY A 498 27.68 24.40 23.80
C GLY A 498 28.24 22.99 23.94
N GLN A 499 28.96 22.52 22.91
CA GLN A 499 30.05 21.54 23.05
C GLN A 499 30.78 21.36 21.70
N GLU A 500 31.40 22.44 21.23
CA GLU A 500 32.56 22.35 20.32
C GLU A 500 33.64 23.29 20.88
N SER A 501 34.89 22.82 20.84
CA SER A 501 36.14 23.42 21.34
C SER A 501 36.44 23.25 22.84
N GLU A 502 37.18 22.19 23.17
CA GLU A 502 38.46 22.29 23.88
C GLU A 502 39.15 20.91 23.84
N THR A 503 39.97 20.71 22.80
CA THR A 503 41.01 19.69 22.79
C THR A 503 42.16 20.27 21.99
N GLU A 504 43.02 21.03 22.67
CA GLU A 504 44.42 21.25 22.27
C GLU A 504 45.21 21.85 23.45
N THR A 505 46.36 21.22 23.71
CA THR A 505 47.54 21.69 24.48
C THR A 505 47.45 21.83 26.02
N GLU A 506 47.89 20.77 26.73
CA GLU A 506 49.24 20.71 27.32
C GLU A 506 49.79 19.27 27.28
#